data_AF-R7V3Y2-F1
#
_entry.id   AF-R7V3Y2-F1
#
_cell.length_a   1.000
_cell.length_b   1.000
_cell.length_c   1.000
_cell.angle_alpha   90.00
_cell.angle_beta   90.00
_cell.angle_gamma   90.00
#
_symmetry.space_group_name_H-M   'P 1'
#
loop_
_entity.id
_entity.type
_entity.pdbx_description
1 polymer ?
#
loop_
_entity_poly.entity_id
_entity_poly.type
_entity_poly.pdbx_seq_one_letter_code
_entity_poly.pdbx_strand_id
1 'polypeptide(L)'
;MMIQSGIPVVIEGALEDSPSREWTLDSLEERVGGNEVHVRANTNCEDYRLGRKYNIRQTTFRDYITDIRKNNKRAKSSYLAVQNIKKAFPQIAADFTVPEYVGKVHGGPYLWIARQGHYEYCHFDADDGLLIMLQGTKNVRLFGCDVPSMYPNAKGTKGRTVQSQVNCDEPDLKMHPLFEGTKCYHCTLKPGE
;
A
#
# COMPACT_ATOMS: atom_id res chain seq x y z
N MET A 1 7.94 -16.21 18.72
CA MET A 1 7.27 -16.71 17.50
C MET A 1 8.35 -17.14 16.52
N MET A 2 8.32 -18.37 15.99
CA MET A 2 9.24 -18.75 14.90
C MET A 2 8.60 -18.31 13.58
N ILE A 3 9.18 -17.29 12.94
CA ILE A 3 8.78 -16.85 11.59
C ILE A 3 9.22 -17.93 10.61
N GLN A 4 8.28 -18.44 9.81
CA GLN A 4 8.57 -19.43 8.76
C GLN A 4 8.66 -18.71 7.41
N SER A 5 9.65 -19.08 6.60
CA SER A 5 9.80 -18.52 5.25
C SER A 5 8.56 -18.81 4.39
N GLY A 6 8.10 -17.80 3.66
CA GLY A 6 6.94 -17.91 2.76
C GLY A 6 5.57 -17.98 3.46
N ILE A 7 5.52 -17.84 4.79
CA ILE A 7 4.27 -17.80 5.55
C ILE A 7 4.08 -16.38 6.10
N PRO A 8 3.01 -15.67 5.68
CA PRO A 8 2.75 -14.34 6.21
C PRO A 8 2.37 -14.40 7.68
N VAL A 9 2.77 -13.37 8.43
CA VAL A 9 2.47 -13.22 9.85
C VAL A 9 1.93 -11.81 10.11
N VAL A 10 1.08 -11.67 11.12
CA VAL A 10 0.70 -10.37 11.68
C VAL A 10 1.56 -10.16 12.93
N ILE A 11 2.16 -8.98 13.05
CA ILE A 11 2.99 -8.61 14.19
C ILE A 11 2.28 -7.47 14.90
N GLU A 12 1.82 -7.73 16.13
CA GLU A 12 1.23 -6.70 16.97
C GLU A 12 2.34 -5.83 17.61
N GLY A 13 2.02 -4.57 17.90
CA GLY A 13 2.94 -3.68 18.61
C GLY A 13 4.08 -3.12 17.75
N ALA A 14 3.97 -3.18 16.42
CA ALA A 14 5.04 -2.73 15.50
C ALA A 14 5.40 -1.23 15.63
N LEU A 15 4.54 -0.45 16.31
CA LEU A 15 4.71 0.99 16.54
C LEU A 15 4.91 1.36 18.02
N GLU A 16 5.02 0.41 18.94
CA GLU A 16 5.02 0.71 20.39
C GLU A 16 6.07 1.74 20.81
N ASP A 17 7.27 1.66 20.22
CA ASP A 17 8.40 2.56 20.50
C ASP A 17 8.57 3.68 19.46
N SER A 18 7.62 3.83 18.52
CA SER A 18 7.71 4.82 17.45
C SER A 18 6.79 6.01 17.71
N PRO A 19 7.31 7.25 17.76
CA PRO A 19 6.48 8.46 17.82
C PRO A 19 5.42 8.54 16.72
N SER A 20 5.67 7.87 15.58
CA SER A 20 4.70 7.76 14.48
C SER A 20 3.37 7.09 14.86
N ARG A 21 3.31 6.35 15.98
CA ARG A 21 2.05 5.78 16.52
C ARG A 21 0.98 6.83 16.76
N GLU A 22 1.38 8.04 17.13
CA GLU A 22 0.47 9.14 17.44
C GLU A 22 0.15 10.02 16.20
N TRP A 23 0.63 9.63 15.01
CA TRP A 23 0.36 10.40 13.80
C TRP A 23 -1.13 10.42 13.46
N THR A 24 -1.64 11.63 13.24
CA THR A 24 -2.95 11.90 12.67
C THR A 24 -2.79 12.68 11.37
N LEU A 25 -3.83 12.71 10.54
CA LEU A 25 -3.82 13.55 9.35
C LEU A 25 -3.62 15.04 9.69
N ASP A 26 -4.18 15.49 10.82
CA ASP A 26 -4.07 16.88 11.28
C ASP A 26 -2.62 17.20 11.71
N SER A 27 -2.01 16.34 12.55
CA SER A 27 -0.62 16.54 12.99
C SER A 27 0.37 16.46 11.84
N LEU A 28 0.12 15.58 10.86
CA LEU A 28 0.93 15.48 9.66
C LEU A 28 0.78 16.72 8.77
N GLU A 29 -0.44 17.21 8.56
CA GLU A 29 -0.68 18.41 7.75
C GLU A 29 -0.04 19.66 8.37
N GLU A 30 -0.09 19.78 9.70
CA GLU A 30 0.57 20.87 10.41
C GLU A 30 2.08 20.88 10.16
N ARG A 31 2.73 19.71 10.29
CA ARG A 31 4.20 19.58 10.21
C ARG A 31 4.75 19.54 8.79
N VAL A 32 4.02 18.92 7.85
CA VAL A 32 4.49 18.65 6.49
C VAL A 32 3.50 19.02 5.40
N GLY A 33 2.47 19.81 5.71
CA GLY A 33 1.46 20.23 4.73
C GLY A 33 2.02 20.94 3.50
N GLY A 34 3.13 21.67 3.65
CA GLY A 34 3.79 22.37 2.56
C GLY A 34 4.62 21.47 1.63
N ASN A 35 4.88 20.21 2.00
CA ASN A 35 5.73 19.33 1.23
C ASN A 35 5.02 18.87 -0.05
N GLU A 36 5.78 18.77 -1.14
CA GLU A 36 5.29 18.22 -2.41
C GLU A 36 5.16 16.68 -2.30
N VAL A 37 4.06 16.15 -2.83
CA VAL A 37 3.75 14.72 -2.86
C VAL A 37 3.25 14.27 -4.22
N HIS A 38 3.42 12.99 -4.50
CA HIS A 38 2.89 12.35 -5.71
C HIS A 38 1.62 11.56 -5.39
N VAL A 39 0.54 11.87 -6.10
CA VAL A 39 -0.77 11.24 -5.91
C VAL A 39 -1.17 10.49 -7.16
N ARG A 40 -1.47 9.20 -7.03
CA ARG A 40 -2.11 8.42 -8.10
C ARG A 40 -3.56 8.88 -8.23
N ALA A 41 -4.00 9.12 -9.46
CA ALA A 41 -5.37 9.49 -9.80
C ALA A 41 -6.02 8.39 -10.66
N ASN A 42 -7.36 8.42 -10.69
CA ASN A 42 -8.20 7.43 -11.37
C ASN A 42 -8.06 6.02 -10.77
N THR A 43 -7.90 5.91 -9.44
CA THR A 43 -7.66 4.63 -8.76
C THR A 43 -8.92 3.79 -8.52
N ASN A 44 -10.08 4.27 -8.99
CA ASN A 44 -11.38 3.63 -8.81
C ASN A 44 -12.00 3.12 -10.13
N CYS A 45 -11.23 3.05 -11.22
CA CYS A 45 -11.66 2.47 -12.48
C CYS A 45 -11.21 1.01 -12.63
N GLU A 46 -11.83 0.29 -13.55
CA GLU A 46 -11.50 -1.10 -13.87
C GLU A 46 -10.03 -1.27 -14.29
N ASP A 47 -9.52 -0.37 -15.14
CA ASP A 47 -8.12 -0.37 -15.56
C ASP A 47 -7.15 -0.28 -14.37
N TYR A 48 -7.50 0.46 -13.31
CA TYR A 48 -6.68 0.49 -12.10
C TYR A 48 -6.71 -0.85 -11.37
N ARG A 49 -7.90 -1.44 -11.21
CA ARG A 49 -8.09 -2.71 -10.49
C ARG A 49 -7.33 -3.87 -11.13
N LEU A 50 -7.10 -3.80 -12.44
CA LEU A 50 -6.29 -4.75 -13.22
C LEU A 50 -4.83 -4.31 -13.38
N GLY A 51 -4.39 -3.25 -12.68
CA GLY A 51 -3.01 -2.77 -12.73
C GLY A 51 -2.56 -2.21 -14.08
N ARG A 52 -3.50 -1.85 -14.97
CA ARG A 52 -3.20 -1.44 -16.37
C ARG A 52 -2.81 0.02 -16.46
N LYS A 53 -3.52 0.91 -15.75
CA LYS A 53 -3.31 2.36 -15.90
C LYS A 53 -3.66 3.15 -14.64
N TYR A 54 -2.85 4.17 -14.38
CA TYR A 54 -3.14 5.28 -13.50
C TYR A 54 -2.38 6.52 -13.96
N ASN A 55 -2.79 7.69 -13.49
CA ASN A 55 -2.06 8.94 -13.68
C ASN A 55 -1.39 9.33 -12.37
N ILE A 56 -0.24 10.00 -12.44
CA ILE A 56 0.39 10.62 -11.28
C ILE A 56 0.25 12.13 -11.43
N ARG A 57 -0.17 12.80 -10.36
CA ARG A 57 -0.13 14.25 -10.24
C ARG A 57 0.73 14.66 -9.06
N GLN A 58 1.46 15.76 -9.18
CA GLN A 58 2.11 16.44 -8.06
C GLN A 58 1.13 17.43 -7.42
N THR A 59 1.23 17.60 -6.11
CA THR A 59 0.42 18.51 -5.29
C THR A 59 1.11 18.71 -3.94
N THR A 60 0.66 19.65 -3.12
CA THR A 60 1.10 19.71 -1.71
C THR A 60 0.37 18.66 -0.86
N PHE A 61 1.02 18.18 0.22
CA PHE A 61 0.37 17.30 1.19
C PHE A 61 -0.91 17.93 1.75
N ARG A 62 -0.89 19.23 2.06
CA ARG A 62 -2.06 20.00 2.53
C ARG A 62 -3.22 19.96 1.55
N ASP A 63 -2.97 20.17 0.26
CA ASP A 63 -4.02 20.10 -0.75
C ASP A 63 -4.58 18.69 -0.89
N TYR A 64 -3.73 17.67 -0.80
CA TYR A 64 -4.17 16.27 -0.79
C TYR A 64 -5.05 15.96 0.41
N ILE A 65 -4.64 16.36 1.63
CA ILE A 65 -5.43 16.18 2.85
C ILE A 65 -6.76 16.95 2.77
N THR A 66 -6.74 18.18 2.27
CA THR A 66 -7.94 18.98 2.03
C THR A 66 -8.89 18.31 1.05
N ASP A 67 -8.37 17.75 -0.04
CA ASP A 67 -9.16 17.00 -1.02
C ASP A 67 -9.83 15.77 -0.37
N ILE A 68 -9.09 14.94 0.37
CA ILE A 68 -9.65 13.72 0.97
C ILE A 68 -10.73 14.04 2.01
N ARG A 69 -10.61 15.15 2.76
CA ARG A 69 -11.65 15.62 3.69
C ARG A 69 -12.94 16.05 2.98
N LYS A 70 -12.85 16.61 1.77
CA LYS A 70 -14.03 17.02 0.97
C LYS A 70 -14.89 15.85 0.47
N ASN A 71 -14.35 14.62 0.48
CA ASN A 71 -15.08 13.40 0.08
C ASN A 71 -15.76 13.45 -1.31
N ASN A 72 -15.21 14.26 -2.22
CA ASN A 72 -15.74 14.41 -3.58
C ASN A 72 -15.24 13.30 -4.53
N LYS A 73 -15.65 13.32 -5.80
CA LYS A 73 -15.25 12.31 -6.80
C LYS A 73 -13.72 12.21 -6.97
N ARG A 74 -13.01 13.34 -6.99
CA ARG A 74 -11.54 13.39 -7.12
C ARG A 74 -10.87 12.73 -5.91
N ALA A 75 -11.36 13.01 -4.70
CA ALA A 75 -10.86 12.42 -3.47
C ALA A 75 -10.98 10.89 -3.46
N LYS A 76 -12.14 10.37 -3.90
CA LYS A 76 -12.42 8.93 -3.97
C LYS A 76 -11.57 8.19 -5.01
N SER A 77 -11.00 8.90 -5.98
CA SER A 77 -10.13 8.35 -7.02
C SER A 77 -8.65 8.71 -6.83
N SER A 78 -8.28 9.24 -5.66
CA SER A 78 -6.91 9.68 -5.33
C SER A 78 -6.26 8.76 -4.28
N TYR A 79 -5.00 8.41 -4.49
CA TYR A 79 -4.20 7.60 -3.59
C TYR A 79 -2.78 8.16 -3.48
N LEU A 80 -2.40 8.63 -2.29
CA LEU A 80 -1.02 9.01 -2.01
C LEU A 80 -0.25 7.71 -1.76
N ALA A 81 0.64 7.37 -2.68
CA ALA A 81 1.30 6.07 -2.69
C ALA A 81 2.81 6.21 -2.77
N VAL A 82 3.52 5.31 -2.08
CA VAL A 82 4.98 5.13 -2.18
C VAL A 82 5.75 6.43 -1.92
N GLN A 83 5.30 7.25 -0.95
CA GLN A 83 6.02 8.46 -0.56
C GLN A 83 7.16 8.09 0.37
N ASN A 84 8.41 8.13 -0.09
CA ASN A 84 9.56 7.88 0.78
C ASN A 84 9.57 8.92 1.90
N ILE A 85 9.48 8.49 3.15
CA ILE A 85 9.33 9.41 4.29
C ILE A 85 10.54 10.34 4.41
N LYS A 86 11.76 9.82 4.27
CA LYS A 86 13.00 10.60 4.37
C LYS A 86 13.11 11.68 3.28
N LYS A 87 12.60 11.42 2.08
CA LYS A 87 12.67 12.33 0.93
C LYS A 87 11.50 13.31 0.89
N ALA A 88 10.28 12.80 1.01
CA ALA A 88 9.07 13.60 0.90
C ALA A 88 8.77 14.37 2.19
N PHE A 89 9.15 13.84 3.36
CA PHE A 89 8.79 14.38 4.67
C PHE A 89 9.97 14.36 5.66
N PRO A 90 11.12 14.99 5.34
CA PRO A 90 12.30 14.98 6.21
C PRO A 90 12.02 15.47 7.64
N GLN A 91 11.03 16.34 7.84
CA GLN A 91 10.63 16.91 9.14
C GLN A 91 10.01 15.90 10.12
N ILE A 92 9.56 14.74 9.62
CA ILE A 92 8.95 13.67 10.44
C ILE A 92 9.73 12.36 10.31
N ALA A 93 10.84 12.36 9.57
CA ALA A 93 11.57 11.13 9.26
C ALA A 93 12.16 10.44 10.49
N ALA A 94 12.45 11.19 11.55
CA ALA A 94 12.96 10.67 12.81
C ALA A 94 11.87 10.07 13.72
N ASP A 95 10.60 10.34 13.46
CA ASP A 95 9.49 9.81 14.26
C ASP A 95 9.21 8.33 13.96
N PHE A 96 9.58 7.87 12.77
CA PHE A 96 9.41 6.48 12.37
C PHE A 96 10.70 5.71 12.56
N THR A 97 10.64 4.70 13.42
CA THR A 97 11.72 3.76 13.63
C THR A 97 11.38 2.46 12.91
N VAL A 98 12.31 1.98 12.08
CA VAL A 98 12.17 0.66 11.47
C VAL A 98 12.28 -0.39 12.60
N PRO A 99 11.32 -1.31 12.76
CA PRO A 99 11.39 -2.33 13.81
C PRO A 99 12.66 -3.18 13.72
N GLU A 100 13.25 -3.57 14.85
CA GLU A 100 14.56 -4.25 14.89
C GLU A 100 14.60 -5.60 14.16
N TYR A 101 13.46 -6.28 14.07
CA TYR A 101 13.33 -7.54 13.32
C TYR A 101 13.33 -7.35 11.80
N VAL A 102 13.23 -6.11 11.31
CA VAL A 102 13.41 -5.78 9.90
C VAL A 102 14.90 -5.62 9.65
N GLY A 103 15.44 -6.45 8.75
CA GLY A 103 16.82 -6.35 8.32
C GLY A 103 17.08 -5.11 7.45
N LYS A 104 17.83 -5.31 6.37
CA LYS A 104 18.19 -4.21 5.47
C LYS A 104 16.96 -3.67 4.73
N VAL A 105 16.65 -2.39 4.89
CA VAL A 105 15.58 -1.71 4.15
C VAL A 105 16.11 -1.15 2.83
N HIS A 106 15.55 -1.62 1.71
CA HIS A 106 15.85 -1.09 0.38
C HIS A 106 14.97 0.12 0.05
N GLY A 107 15.52 1.32 0.22
CA GLY A 107 14.90 2.57 -0.25
C GLY A 107 13.69 3.09 0.54
N GLY A 108 13.10 2.33 1.46
CA GLY A 108 12.05 2.79 2.38
C GLY A 108 12.57 3.52 3.63
N PRO A 109 11.70 3.78 4.63
CA PRO A 109 10.26 3.47 4.67
C PRO A 109 9.45 4.39 3.75
N TYR A 110 8.27 3.90 3.33
CA TYR A 110 7.33 4.63 2.49
C TYR A 110 6.01 4.85 3.24
N LEU A 111 5.31 5.94 2.90
CA LEU A 111 4.00 6.30 3.43
C LEU A 111 2.95 6.16 2.33
N TRP A 112 1.80 5.63 2.72
CA TRP A 112 0.60 5.53 1.92
C TRP A 112 -0.57 6.13 2.68
N ILE A 113 -1.40 6.92 2.00
CA ILE A 113 -2.63 7.48 2.54
C ILE A 113 -3.71 7.32 1.48
N ALA A 114 -4.87 6.80 1.88
CA ALA A 114 -6.01 6.62 1.00
C ALA A 114 -7.31 6.87 1.77
N ARG A 115 -8.40 7.09 1.02
CA ARG A 115 -9.75 7.11 1.60
C ARG A 115 -10.27 5.68 1.81
N GLN A 116 -11.24 5.56 2.71
CA GLN A 116 -12.01 4.33 2.88
C GLN A 116 -12.56 3.84 1.53
N GLY A 117 -12.43 2.55 1.28
CA GLY A 117 -12.86 1.90 0.04
C GLY A 117 -11.81 1.94 -1.07
N HIS A 118 -10.64 2.52 -0.85
CA HIS A 118 -9.53 2.38 -1.80
C HIS A 118 -9.13 0.90 -1.95
N TYR A 119 -8.95 0.48 -3.20
CA TYR A 119 -8.54 -0.86 -3.58
C TYR A 119 -7.21 -0.76 -4.31
N GLU A 120 -6.19 -1.47 -3.82
CA GLU A 120 -4.94 -1.66 -4.56
C GLU A 120 -5.01 -2.98 -5.32
N TYR A 121 -4.67 -2.95 -6.61
CA TYR A 121 -4.62 -4.14 -7.45
C TYR A 121 -3.62 -5.16 -6.89
N CYS A 122 -3.87 -6.44 -7.14
CA CYS A 122 -2.95 -7.49 -6.73
C CYS A 122 -1.66 -7.41 -7.56
N HIS A 123 -0.53 -7.39 -6.86
CA HIS A 123 0.80 -7.35 -7.44
C HIS A 123 1.79 -8.09 -6.56
N PHE A 124 2.96 -8.35 -7.15
CA PHE A 124 4.12 -8.93 -6.52
C PHE A 124 5.24 -7.89 -6.44
N ASP A 125 5.83 -7.76 -5.26
CA ASP A 125 7.02 -6.95 -4.98
C ASP A 125 8.28 -7.83 -5.01
N ALA A 126 9.42 -7.24 -5.37
CA ALA A 126 10.68 -7.98 -5.49
C ALA A 126 11.38 -8.25 -4.14
N ASP A 127 11.09 -7.45 -3.12
CA ASP A 127 11.64 -7.56 -1.77
C ASP A 127 10.55 -8.10 -0.81
N ASP A 128 10.96 -8.66 0.33
CA ASP A 128 10.05 -8.90 1.45
C ASP A 128 9.42 -7.59 1.93
N GLY A 129 8.13 -7.62 2.26
CA GLY A 129 7.36 -6.44 2.67
C GLY A 129 6.98 -6.46 4.14
N LEU A 130 7.09 -5.31 4.81
CA LEU A 130 6.39 -5.02 6.06
C LEU A 130 5.41 -3.87 5.81
N LEU A 131 4.12 -4.15 6.01
CA LEU A 131 3.05 -3.15 5.96
C LEU A 131 2.57 -2.91 7.39
N ILE A 132 2.71 -1.68 7.86
CA ILE A 132 2.25 -1.27 9.19
C ILE A 132 1.06 -0.32 9.03
N MET A 133 -0.04 -0.60 9.72
CA MET A 133 -1.20 0.26 9.78
C MET A 133 -1.04 1.33 10.87
N LEU A 134 -1.05 2.60 10.47
CA LEU A 134 -1.02 3.74 11.39
C LEU A 134 -2.44 4.13 11.85
N GLN A 135 -3.37 4.24 10.89
CA GLN A 135 -4.76 4.63 11.14
C GLN A 135 -5.74 3.88 10.24
N GLY A 136 -6.93 3.60 10.76
CA GLY A 136 -7.97 2.84 10.06
C GLY A 136 -7.68 1.35 9.99
N THR A 137 -8.35 0.64 9.08
CA THR A 137 -8.19 -0.81 8.89
C THR A 137 -8.02 -1.13 7.42
N LYS A 138 -7.26 -2.19 7.11
CA LYS A 138 -7.07 -2.67 5.73
C LYS A 138 -7.34 -4.16 5.64
N ASN A 139 -8.25 -4.54 4.74
CA ASN A 139 -8.41 -5.93 4.34
C ASN A 139 -7.28 -6.30 3.38
N VAL A 140 -6.49 -7.30 3.74
CA VAL A 140 -5.33 -7.76 2.97
C VAL A 140 -5.59 -9.20 2.54
N ARG A 141 -5.32 -9.48 1.27
CA ARG A 141 -5.21 -10.84 0.74
C ARG A 141 -3.80 -11.03 0.22
N LEU A 142 -3.15 -12.10 0.66
CA LEU A 142 -1.84 -12.51 0.22
C LEU A 142 -1.99 -13.87 -0.47
N PHE A 143 -1.73 -13.89 -1.76
CA PHE A 143 -1.68 -15.13 -2.53
C PHE A 143 -0.29 -15.74 -2.36
N GLY A 144 -0.21 -17.06 -2.22
CA GLY A 144 1.05 -17.76 -2.04
C GLY A 144 2.01 -17.53 -3.21
N CYS A 145 3.27 -17.94 -3.05
CA CYS A 145 4.32 -17.75 -4.05
C CYS A 145 4.16 -18.58 -5.33
N ASP A 146 2.99 -19.17 -5.59
CA ASP A 146 2.65 -19.81 -6.86
C ASP A 146 2.35 -18.73 -7.91
N VAL A 147 3.41 -18.06 -8.36
CA VAL A 147 3.32 -16.92 -9.29
C VAL A 147 2.55 -17.27 -10.58
N PRO A 148 2.70 -18.46 -11.21
CA PRO A 148 1.92 -18.83 -12.40
C PRO A 148 0.40 -18.74 -12.22
N SER A 149 -0.14 -19.09 -11.05
CA SER A 149 -1.58 -19.06 -10.80
C SER A 149 -2.17 -17.65 -10.76
N MET A 150 -1.30 -16.64 -10.62
CA MET A 150 -1.66 -15.21 -10.62
C MET A 150 -1.53 -14.56 -12.00
N TYR A 151 -1.14 -15.33 -13.03
CA TYR A 151 -1.06 -14.85 -14.42
C TYR A 151 -0.31 -13.50 -14.53
N PRO A 152 0.96 -13.45 -14.14
CA PRO A 152 1.71 -12.21 -14.03
C PRO A 152 1.77 -11.49 -15.39
N ASN A 153 1.57 -10.17 -15.37
CA ASN A 153 1.73 -9.36 -16.56
C ASN A 153 3.20 -9.37 -17.02
N ALA A 154 3.46 -9.98 -18.18
CA ALA A 154 4.80 -10.15 -18.75
C ALA A 154 5.55 -8.84 -19.03
N LYS A 155 4.83 -7.71 -19.15
CA LYS A 155 5.45 -6.40 -19.44
C LYS A 155 5.91 -5.66 -18.17
N GLY A 156 5.53 -6.14 -16.98
CA GLY A 156 5.71 -5.43 -15.71
C GLY A 156 5.08 -4.03 -15.70
N THR A 157 5.28 -3.26 -14.63
CA THR A 157 5.02 -1.81 -14.65
C THR A 157 6.27 -1.01 -14.34
N LYS A 158 6.19 0.30 -14.64
CA LYS A 158 7.16 1.30 -14.19
C LYS A 158 7.38 1.32 -12.67
N GLY A 159 6.46 0.72 -11.89
CA GLY A 159 6.51 0.66 -10.43
C GLY A 159 7.46 -0.37 -9.83
N ARG A 160 8.19 -1.16 -10.64
CA ARG A 160 9.02 -2.31 -10.20
C ARG A 160 8.21 -3.44 -9.53
N THR A 161 6.89 -3.46 -9.75
CA THR A 161 6.01 -4.54 -9.31
C THR A 161 5.49 -5.31 -10.52
N VAL A 162 5.10 -6.56 -10.29
CA VAL A 162 4.49 -7.43 -11.32
C VAL A 162 3.02 -7.61 -10.98
N GLN A 163 2.12 -7.16 -11.85
CA GLN A 163 0.67 -7.16 -11.58
C GLN A 163 0.07 -8.50 -11.95
N SER A 164 -0.89 -8.96 -11.15
CA SER A 164 -1.77 -10.07 -11.52
C SER A 164 -2.73 -9.62 -12.64
N GLN A 165 -2.97 -10.50 -13.62
CA GLN A 165 -4.05 -10.28 -14.60
C GLN A 165 -5.41 -10.74 -14.07
N VAL A 166 -5.44 -11.45 -12.94
CA VAL A 166 -6.66 -11.95 -12.33
C VAL A 166 -7.35 -10.85 -11.53
N ASN A 167 -8.62 -10.58 -11.83
CA ASN A 167 -9.49 -9.87 -10.91
C ASN A 167 -9.79 -10.77 -9.70
N CYS A 168 -9.09 -10.55 -8.60
CA CYS A 168 -9.17 -11.42 -7.42
C CYS A 168 -10.53 -11.39 -6.70
N ASP A 169 -11.39 -10.39 -6.97
CA ASP A 169 -12.75 -10.31 -6.43
C ASP A 169 -13.76 -11.10 -7.26
N GLU A 170 -13.56 -11.16 -8.57
CA GLU A 170 -14.42 -11.85 -9.53
C GLU A 170 -13.54 -12.55 -10.58
N PRO A 171 -12.91 -13.68 -10.23
CA PRO A 171 -11.96 -14.35 -11.11
C PRO A 171 -12.69 -15.02 -12.29
N ASP A 172 -12.24 -14.74 -13.51
CA ASP A 172 -12.65 -15.51 -14.68
C ASP A 172 -11.82 -16.79 -14.76
N LEU A 173 -12.35 -17.90 -14.22
CA LEU A 173 -11.68 -19.20 -14.20
C LEU A 173 -11.61 -19.89 -15.57
N LYS A 174 -12.37 -19.43 -16.57
CA LYS A 174 -12.21 -19.91 -17.95
C LYS A 174 -10.93 -19.33 -18.56
N MET A 175 -10.66 -18.05 -18.28
CA MET A 175 -9.45 -17.37 -18.72
C MET A 175 -8.24 -17.67 -17.81
N HIS A 176 -8.49 -17.89 -16.52
CA HIS A 176 -7.46 -18.07 -15.49
C HIS A 176 -7.65 -19.37 -14.68
N PRO A 177 -7.68 -20.56 -15.32
CA PRO A 177 -7.99 -21.83 -14.65
C PRO A 177 -7.05 -22.20 -13.49
N LEU A 178 -5.78 -21.79 -13.55
CA LEU A 178 -4.81 -22.06 -12.48
C LEU A 178 -5.16 -21.32 -11.18
N PHE A 179 -6.00 -20.27 -11.24
CA PHE A 179 -6.33 -19.47 -10.07
C PHE A 179 -7.16 -20.25 -9.04
N GLU A 180 -7.98 -21.22 -9.46
CA GLU A 180 -8.90 -21.98 -8.61
C GLU A 180 -8.21 -22.66 -7.42
N GLY A 181 -6.97 -23.15 -7.60
CA GLY A 181 -6.18 -23.80 -6.55
C GLY A 181 -5.28 -22.87 -5.74
N THR A 182 -5.34 -21.55 -5.98
CA THR A 182 -4.37 -20.62 -5.38
C THR A 182 -4.61 -20.46 -3.89
N LYS A 183 -3.58 -20.74 -3.09
CA LYS A 183 -3.62 -20.48 -1.66
C LYS A 183 -3.71 -18.97 -1.39
N CYS A 184 -4.73 -18.55 -0.65
CA CYS A 184 -4.95 -17.18 -0.24
C CYS A 184 -4.99 -17.09 1.29
N TYR A 185 -4.12 -16.26 1.86
CA TYR A 185 -4.19 -15.82 3.24
C TYR A 185 -4.94 -14.50 3.29
N HIS A 186 -5.78 -14.29 4.30
CA HIS A 186 -6.50 -13.04 4.46
C HIS A 186 -6.50 -12.58 5.91
N CYS A 187 -6.41 -11.27 6.11
CA CYS A 187 -6.58 -10.65 7.41
C CYS A 187 -7.16 -9.24 7.27
N THR A 188 -7.65 -8.70 8.38
CA THR A 188 -7.94 -7.27 8.52
C THR A 188 -6.90 -6.69 9.45
N LEU A 189 -5.94 -5.94 8.89
CA LEU A 189 -4.94 -5.23 9.67
C LEU A 189 -5.57 -4.02 10.39
N LYS A 190 -5.16 -3.81 11.63
CA LYS A 190 -5.58 -2.73 12.54
C LYS A 190 -4.40 -1.85 12.92
N PRO A 191 -4.62 -0.66 13.50
CA PRO A 191 -3.53 0.22 13.91
C PRO A 191 -2.52 -0.48 14.84
N GLY A 192 -1.23 -0.38 14.53
CA GLY A 192 -0.14 -1.04 15.26
C GLY A 192 0.19 -2.46 14.81
N GLU A 193 -0.57 -3.01 13.85
CA GLU A 193 -0.29 -4.27 13.14
C GLU A 193 0.37 -4.05 11.78
#